data_AF-A0A7W1LHE5-F1
#
_entry.id   AF-A0A7W1LHE5-F1
#
_cell.length_a   1.000
_cell.length_b   1.000
_cell.length_c   1.000
_cell.angle_alpha   90.00
_cell.angle_beta   90.00
_cell.angle_gamma   90.00
#
_symmetry.space_group_name_H-M   'P 1'
#
loop_
_entity.id
_entity.type
_entity.pdbx_description
1 polymer ?
#
loop_
_entity_poly.entity_id
_entity_poly.type
_entity_poly.pdbx_seq_one_letter_code
_entity_poly.pdbx_strand_id
1 'polypeptide(L)'
;MSIDAYLAALSSHLRVWPLRRRRIVAEVRSHLEEAGEDGVERFGDPADVAALFNAVHPPPPARLTAVAVLVSSWLVFTAVQGSESRMGPAPWPDGQAPGRIDELLAYATFSILAAVGIGFATLVAPRAFRLGLSLASAALITLCAALLVAHTAARGQYVEGQPSAWWAAIIGLAVLAPTLGAATLTTRAALRRDS
;
A
#
# COMPACT_ATOMS: atom_id res chain seq x y z
N MET A 1 -27.04 23.85 -15.70
CA MET A 1 -25.69 23.58 -15.17
C MET A 1 -24.82 23.06 -16.31
N SER A 2 -23.56 23.48 -16.46
CA SER A 2 -22.72 22.96 -17.56
C SER A 2 -22.36 21.49 -17.33
N ILE A 3 -22.06 20.75 -18.41
CA ILE A 3 -21.63 19.35 -18.35
C ILE A 3 -20.39 19.21 -17.45
N ASP A 4 -19.41 20.11 -17.56
CA ASP A 4 -18.21 20.07 -16.72
C ASP A 4 -18.51 20.30 -15.23
N ALA A 5 -19.44 21.21 -14.92
CA ALA A 5 -19.89 21.42 -13.54
C ALA A 5 -20.63 20.19 -12.99
N TYR A 6 -21.43 19.52 -13.82
CA TYR A 6 -22.09 18.25 -13.47
C TYR A 6 -21.07 17.15 -13.16
N LEU A 7 -20.10 16.95 -14.04
CA LEU A 7 -19.08 15.91 -13.87
C LEU A 7 -18.16 16.18 -12.68
N ALA A 8 -17.86 17.45 -12.39
CA ALA A 8 -17.12 17.84 -11.20
C ALA A 8 -17.90 17.51 -9.91
N ALA A 9 -19.20 17.81 -9.87
CA ALA A 9 -20.08 17.44 -8.76
C ALA A 9 -20.20 15.92 -8.61
N LEU A 10 -20.47 15.18 -9.69
CA LEU A 10 -20.52 13.71 -9.69
C LEU A 10 -19.21 13.12 -9.15
N SER A 11 -18.07 13.61 -9.63
CA SER A 11 -16.74 13.20 -9.18
C SER A 11 -16.55 13.45 -7.68
N SER A 12 -17.08 14.52 -7.11
CA SER A 12 -16.95 14.79 -5.66
C SER A 12 -17.65 13.69 -4.84
N HIS A 13 -18.83 13.23 -5.27
CA HIS A 13 -19.66 12.25 -4.57
C HIS A 13 -19.27 10.77 -4.79
N LEU A 14 -18.52 10.45 -5.85
CA LEU A 14 -18.10 9.07 -6.15
C LEU A 14 -17.10 8.51 -5.12
N ARG A 15 -17.39 7.37 -4.48
CA ARG A 15 -16.54 6.71 -3.47
C ARG A 15 -15.72 5.53 -4.02
N VAL A 16 -15.49 5.52 -5.33
CA VAL A 16 -14.76 4.46 -6.05
C VAL A 16 -13.28 4.81 -6.29
N TRP A 17 -12.51 3.82 -6.73
CA TRP A 17 -11.09 3.94 -7.08
C TRP A 17 -10.81 5.01 -8.16
N PRO A 18 -9.63 5.67 -8.18
CA PRO A 18 -9.36 6.80 -9.09
C PRO A 18 -9.49 6.45 -10.58
N LEU A 19 -8.97 5.30 -11.00
CA LEU A 19 -9.08 4.84 -12.40
C LEU A 19 -10.53 4.56 -12.78
N ARG A 20 -11.29 3.96 -11.86
CA ARG A 20 -12.71 3.68 -12.09
C ARG A 20 -13.55 4.94 -12.08
N ARG A 21 -13.25 5.89 -11.19
CA ARG A 21 -13.84 7.22 -11.18
C ARG A 21 -13.63 7.92 -12.52
N ARG A 22 -12.41 7.90 -13.07
CA ARG A 22 -12.12 8.45 -14.41
C ARG A 22 -12.96 7.76 -15.48
N ARG A 23 -13.09 6.43 -15.43
CA ARG A 23 -13.92 5.67 -16.36
C ARG A 23 -15.41 6.04 -16.26
N ILE A 24 -15.97 6.08 -15.04
CA ILE A 24 -17.38 6.46 -14.81
C ILE A 24 -17.63 7.89 -15.29
N VAL A 25 -16.74 8.84 -14.97
CA VAL A 25 -16.88 10.23 -15.42
C VAL A 25 -16.80 10.34 -16.94
N ALA A 26 -15.91 9.60 -17.59
CA ALA A 26 -15.81 9.57 -19.05
C ALA A 26 -17.05 8.93 -19.70
N GLU A 27 -17.59 7.87 -19.09
CA GLU A 27 -18.79 7.19 -19.56
C GLU A 27 -20.03 8.09 -19.41
N VAL A 28 -20.22 8.72 -18.25
CA VAL A 28 -21.32 9.68 -18.04
C VAL A 28 -21.18 10.90 -18.96
N ARG A 29 -19.95 11.37 -19.21
CA ARG A 29 -19.71 12.43 -20.21
C ARG A 29 -20.22 12.02 -21.59
N SER A 30 -19.86 10.83 -22.08
CA SER A 30 -20.33 10.32 -23.38
C SER A 30 -21.85 10.32 -23.46
N HIS A 31 -22.51 9.82 -22.41
CA HIS A 31 -23.98 9.77 -22.41
C HIS A 31 -24.63 11.15 -22.29
N LEU A 32 -24.01 12.10 -21.59
CA LEU A 32 -24.48 13.49 -21.52
C LEU A 32 -24.32 14.20 -22.87
N GLU A 33 -23.21 13.96 -23.58
CA GLU A 33 -22.98 14.50 -24.92
C GLU A 33 -23.94 13.89 -25.95
N GLU A 34 -24.21 12.58 -25.85
CA GLU A 34 -25.20 11.88 -26.69
C GLU A 34 -26.64 12.33 -26.40
N ALA A 35 -26.95 12.69 -25.16
CA ALA A 35 -28.28 13.16 -24.76
C ALA A 35 -28.59 14.60 -25.18
N GLY A 36 -27.59 15.37 -25.64
CA GLY A 36 -27.77 16.74 -26.13
C GLY A 36 -28.05 17.76 -25.02
N GLU A 37 -28.75 18.85 -25.38
CA GLU A 37 -28.93 20.04 -24.52
C GLU A 37 -29.64 19.74 -23.18
N ASP A 38 -30.51 18.72 -23.14
CA ASP A 38 -31.27 18.34 -21.94
C ASP A 38 -30.60 17.21 -21.12
N GLY A 39 -29.38 16.78 -21.49
CA GLY A 39 -28.73 15.62 -20.89
C GLY A 39 -28.60 15.73 -19.37
N VAL A 40 -28.25 16.91 -18.86
CA VAL A 40 -28.09 17.13 -17.41
C VAL A 40 -29.41 17.02 -16.65
N GLU A 41 -30.50 17.53 -17.23
CA GLU A 41 -31.82 17.48 -16.59
C GLU A 41 -32.37 16.05 -16.59
N ARG A 42 -32.12 15.30 -17.67
CA ARG A 42 -32.52 13.89 -17.82
C ARG A 42 -31.77 12.93 -16.90
N PHE A 43 -30.50 13.22 -16.59
CA PHE A 43 -29.68 12.39 -15.71
C PHE A 43 -29.98 12.62 -14.22
N GLY A 44 -30.64 13.73 -13.85
CA GLY A 44 -31.00 14.04 -12.47
C GLY A 44 -29.80 14.45 -11.60
N ASP A 45 -29.99 14.46 -10.28
CA ASP A 45 -28.99 14.97 -9.33
C ASP A 45 -27.68 14.14 -9.38
N PRO A 46 -26.51 14.78 -9.54
CA PRO A 46 -25.22 14.08 -9.53
C PRO A 46 -24.95 13.28 -8.23
N ALA A 47 -25.53 13.67 -7.10
CA ALA A 47 -25.42 12.93 -5.84
C ALA A 47 -26.19 11.60 -5.88
N ASP A 48 -27.39 11.59 -6.49
CA ASP A 48 -28.22 10.39 -6.64
C ASP A 48 -27.58 9.40 -7.62
N VAL A 49 -27.06 9.91 -8.74
CA VAL A 49 -26.30 9.11 -9.70
C VAL A 49 -25.04 8.52 -9.05
N ALA A 50 -24.31 9.31 -8.27
CA ALA A 50 -23.17 8.79 -7.50
C ALA A 50 -23.58 7.72 -6.49
N ALA A 51 -24.74 7.87 -5.83
CA ALA A 51 -25.25 6.88 -4.87
C ALA A 51 -25.50 5.53 -5.55
N LEU A 52 -26.08 5.51 -6.75
CA LEU A 52 -26.25 4.30 -7.56
C LEU A 52 -24.91 3.63 -7.88
N PHE A 53 -23.93 4.38 -8.37
CA PHE A 53 -22.60 3.82 -8.65
C PHE A 53 -21.89 3.31 -7.38
N ASN A 54 -22.04 4.02 -6.26
CA ASN A 54 -21.45 3.64 -4.99
C ASN A 54 -22.10 2.38 -4.39
N ALA A 55 -23.39 2.16 -4.63
CA ALA A 55 -24.10 0.95 -4.21
C ALA A 55 -23.63 -0.28 -4.97
N VAL A 56 -23.40 -0.14 -6.29
CA VAL A 56 -22.91 -1.22 -7.16
C VAL A 56 -21.39 -1.45 -6.98
N HIS A 57 -20.64 -0.43 -6.58
CA HIS A 57 -19.20 -0.47 -6.44
C HIS A 57 -18.76 -0.01 -5.04
N PRO A 58 -18.84 -0.90 -4.03
CA PRO A 58 -18.42 -0.56 -2.68
C PRO A 58 -16.94 -0.13 -2.66
N PRO A 59 -16.56 0.78 -1.73
CA PRO A 59 -15.17 1.18 -1.59
C PRO A 59 -14.27 -0.04 -1.34
N PRO A 60 -13.00 0.01 -1.78
CA PRO A 60 -12.07 -1.09 -1.55
C PRO A 60 -12.07 -1.44 -0.06
N PRO A 61 -12.37 -2.71 0.32
CA PRO A 61 -12.37 -3.09 1.71
C PRO A 61 -10.95 -2.95 2.27
N ALA A 62 -10.83 -2.67 3.59
CA ALA A 62 -9.56 -2.71 4.34
C ALA A 62 -8.73 -4.00 4.09
N ARG A 63 -9.37 -5.05 3.56
CA ARG A 63 -8.75 -6.25 3.02
C ARG A 63 -7.67 -5.98 1.97
N LEU A 64 -7.80 -4.94 1.13
CA LEU A 64 -6.74 -4.59 0.17
C LEU A 64 -5.47 -4.08 0.84
N THR A 65 -5.60 -3.34 1.95
CA THR A 65 -4.47 -2.94 2.78
C THR A 65 -3.81 -4.16 3.43
N ALA A 66 -4.60 -5.09 3.97
CA ALA A 66 -4.07 -6.32 4.55
C ALA A 66 -3.40 -7.23 3.50
N VAL A 67 -4.00 -7.36 2.31
CA VAL A 67 -3.41 -8.10 1.18
C VAL A 67 -2.11 -7.43 0.72
N ALA A 68 -2.07 -6.10 0.60
CA ALA A 68 -0.86 -5.37 0.25
C ALA A 68 0.25 -5.60 1.28
N VAL A 69 -0.08 -5.57 2.58
CA VAL A 69 0.87 -5.90 3.67
C VAL A 69 1.38 -7.34 3.54
N LEU A 70 0.50 -8.32 3.33
CA LEU A 70 0.88 -9.73 3.19
C LEU A 70 1.77 -9.96 1.96
N VAL A 71 1.44 -9.36 0.81
CA VAL A 71 2.24 -9.46 -0.41
C VAL A 71 3.60 -8.80 -0.23
N SER A 72 3.65 -7.60 0.37
CA SER A 72 4.90 -6.91 0.71
C SER A 72 5.78 -7.76 1.65
N SER A 73 5.21 -8.34 2.71
CA SER A 73 5.94 -9.22 3.63
C SER A 73 6.48 -10.48 2.95
N TRP A 74 5.69 -11.09 2.07
CA TRP A 74 6.13 -12.26 1.30
C TRP A 74 7.27 -11.93 0.32
N LEU A 75 7.19 -10.80 -0.39
CA LEU A 75 8.25 -10.34 -1.28
C LEU A 75 9.56 -10.09 -0.53
N VAL A 76 9.52 -9.45 0.64
CA VAL A 76 10.72 -9.28 1.50
C VAL A 76 11.32 -10.63 1.87
N PHE A 77 10.49 -11.55 2.36
CA PHE A 77 10.95 -12.87 2.78
C PHE A 77 11.63 -13.64 1.63
N THR A 78 11.01 -13.66 0.45
CA THR A 78 11.59 -14.34 -0.72
C THR A 78 12.88 -13.69 -1.20
N ALA A 79 13.00 -12.36 -1.14
CA ALA A 79 14.21 -11.65 -1.52
C ALA A 79 15.38 -11.94 -0.57
N VAL A 80 15.11 -11.99 0.75
CA VAL A 80 16.12 -12.35 1.76
C VAL A 80 16.56 -13.81 1.56
N GLN A 81 15.61 -14.76 1.52
CA GLN A 81 15.92 -16.19 1.35
C GLN A 81 16.67 -16.48 0.04
N GLY A 82 16.21 -15.88 -1.07
CA GLY A 82 16.87 -16.04 -2.37
C GLY A 82 18.28 -15.44 -2.43
N SER A 83 18.57 -14.44 -1.59
CA SER A 83 19.94 -13.92 -1.44
C SER A 83 20.84 -14.88 -0.67
N GLU A 84 20.32 -15.51 0.39
CA GLU A 84 21.09 -16.46 1.20
C GLU A 84 21.44 -17.74 0.45
N SER A 85 20.57 -18.20 -0.46
CA SER A 85 20.84 -19.39 -1.27
C SER A 85 21.94 -19.20 -2.32
N ARG A 86 22.34 -17.95 -2.60
CA ARG A 86 23.33 -17.61 -3.64
C ARG A 86 24.68 -17.15 -3.08
N MET A 87 24.79 -17.02 -1.76
CA MET A 87 26.02 -16.61 -1.11
C MET A 87 26.93 -17.81 -0.87
N GLY A 88 28.24 -17.60 -1.04
CA GLY A 88 29.25 -18.57 -0.59
C GLY A 88 29.22 -18.75 0.94
N PRO A 89 29.91 -19.78 1.46
CA PRO A 89 30.00 -20.01 2.90
C PRO A 89 30.51 -18.75 3.59
N ALA A 90 29.87 -18.39 4.71
CA ALA A 90 30.17 -17.14 5.38
C ALA A 90 31.64 -17.13 5.88
N PRO A 91 32.40 -16.05 5.66
CA PRO A 91 33.85 -15.99 5.90
C PRO A 91 34.22 -15.80 7.38
N TRP A 92 33.31 -16.15 8.29
CA TRP A 92 33.50 -15.89 9.70
C TRP A 92 34.50 -16.89 10.31
N PRO A 93 35.52 -16.43 11.07
CA PRO A 93 36.58 -17.30 11.60
C PRO A 93 36.06 -18.51 12.40
N ASP A 94 34.97 -18.30 13.16
CA ASP A 94 34.35 -19.32 14.01
C ASP A 94 32.97 -19.78 13.48
N GLY A 95 32.64 -19.44 12.22
CA GLY A 95 31.32 -19.68 11.65
C GLY A 95 30.19 -18.80 12.20
N GLN A 96 30.47 -17.93 13.18
CA GLN A 96 29.50 -16.98 13.74
C GLN A 96 29.68 -15.58 13.16
N ALA A 97 28.58 -14.98 12.71
CA ALA A 97 28.60 -13.59 12.33
C ALA A 97 28.90 -12.71 13.56
N PRO A 98 29.53 -11.54 13.39
CA PRO A 98 29.58 -10.52 14.44
C PRO A 98 28.17 -10.28 15.00
N GLY A 99 28.01 -10.30 16.32
CA GLY A 99 26.68 -10.28 16.97
C GLY A 99 25.77 -9.12 16.50
N ARG A 100 26.35 -7.97 16.16
CA ARG A 100 25.63 -6.82 15.60
C ARG A 100 24.92 -7.13 14.26
N ILE A 101 25.45 -8.02 13.43
CA ILE A 101 24.87 -8.39 12.13
C ILE A 101 23.64 -9.29 12.32
N ASP A 102 23.71 -10.24 13.26
CA ASP A 102 22.60 -11.14 13.59
C ASP A 102 21.48 -10.41 14.34
N GLU A 103 21.83 -9.46 15.22
CA GLU A 103 20.86 -8.58 15.88
C GLU A 103 20.02 -7.79 14.87
N LEU A 104 20.64 -7.23 13.82
CA LEU A 104 19.93 -6.49 12.78
C LEU A 104 18.92 -7.37 12.03
N LEU A 105 19.28 -8.63 11.75
CA LEU A 105 18.37 -9.58 11.10
C LEU A 105 17.22 -9.95 12.03
N ALA A 106 17.51 -10.24 13.31
CA ALA A 106 16.50 -10.56 14.30
C ALA A 106 15.49 -9.41 14.46
N TYR A 107 15.96 -8.16 14.60
CA TYR A 107 15.08 -7.00 14.70
C TYR A 107 14.23 -6.79 13.43
N ALA A 108 14.78 -7.06 12.24
CA ALA A 108 14.03 -7.00 10.99
C ALA A 108 12.90 -8.06 10.97
N THR A 109 13.21 -9.30 11.37
CA THR A 109 12.22 -10.38 11.46
C THR A 109 11.11 -10.06 12.46
N PHE A 110 11.45 -9.57 13.66
CA PHE A 110 10.46 -9.16 14.66
C PHE A 110 9.57 -8.03 14.14
N SER A 111 10.15 -7.06 13.42
CA SER A 111 9.40 -5.93 12.85
C SER A 111 8.38 -6.39 11.79
N ILE A 112 8.72 -7.38 10.95
CA ILE A 112 7.77 -7.98 10.00
C ILE A 112 6.65 -8.72 10.73
N LEU A 113 6.99 -9.56 11.70
CA LEU A 113 5.98 -10.34 12.44
C LEU A 113 5.01 -9.41 13.17
N ALA A 114 5.52 -8.35 13.79
CA ALA A 114 4.70 -7.32 14.41
C ALA A 114 3.83 -6.59 13.37
N ALA A 115 4.38 -6.23 12.20
CA ALA A 115 3.62 -5.56 11.14
C ALA A 115 2.48 -6.44 10.60
N VAL A 116 2.71 -7.74 10.45
CA VAL A 116 1.71 -8.73 10.04
C VAL A 116 0.63 -8.87 11.12
N GLY A 117 1.02 -8.99 12.39
CA GLY A 117 0.08 -9.05 13.51
C GLY A 117 -0.82 -7.82 13.59
N ILE A 118 -0.26 -6.62 13.45
CA ILE A 118 -1.03 -5.37 13.38
C ILE A 118 -1.90 -5.33 12.13
N GLY A 119 -1.41 -5.81 10.99
CA GLY A 119 -2.18 -5.97 9.76
C GLY A 119 -3.41 -6.85 9.97
N PHE A 120 -3.29 -7.99 10.64
CA PHE A 120 -4.46 -8.80 11.01
C PHE A 120 -5.37 -8.08 12.01
N ALA A 121 -4.80 -7.39 13.00
CA ALA A 121 -5.58 -6.61 13.96
C ALA A 121 -6.41 -5.53 13.25
N THR A 122 -5.93 -4.89 12.17
CA THR A 122 -6.73 -3.92 11.40
C THR A 122 -8.01 -4.51 10.79
N LEU A 123 -8.04 -5.82 10.51
CA LEU A 123 -9.20 -6.49 9.92
C LEU A 123 -10.35 -6.65 10.91
N VAL A 124 -10.02 -6.95 12.16
CA VAL A 124 -10.97 -7.19 13.25
C VAL A 124 -11.19 -5.97 14.15
N ALA A 125 -10.30 -4.97 14.09
CA ALA A 125 -10.40 -3.79 14.93
C ALA A 125 -11.66 -2.93 14.63
N PRO A 126 -12.21 -2.27 15.66
CA PRO A 126 -13.25 -1.26 15.47
C PRO A 126 -12.77 -0.16 14.52
N ARG A 127 -13.70 0.41 13.75
CA ARG A 127 -13.37 1.38 12.68
C ARG A 127 -12.52 2.55 13.16
N ALA A 128 -12.75 3.04 14.39
CA ALA A 128 -11.99 4.14 14.99
C ALA A 128 -10.48 3.86 15.11
N PHE A 129 -10.08 2.60 15.25
CA PHE A 129 -8.67 2.22 15.47
C PHE A 129 -7.93 1.80 14.20
N ARG A 130 -8.65 1.56 13.10
CA ARG A 130 -8.07 1.00 11.87
C ARG A 130 -7.00 1.90 11.25
N LEU A 131 -7.20 3.22 11.32
CA LEU A 131 -6.24 4.17 10.78
C LEU A 131 -4.92 4.14 11.57
N GLY A 132 -5.00 4.22 12.91
CA GLY A 132 -3.82 4.13 13.78
C GLY A 132 -3.07 2.80 13.60
N LEU A 133 -3.79 1.69 13.51
CA LEU A 133 -3.18 0.38 13.27
C LEU A 133 -2.55 0.27 11.87
N SER A 134 -3.17 0.84 10.84
CA SER A 134 -2.57 0.87 9.49
C SER A 134 -1.28 1.70 9.44
N LEU A 135 -1.23 2.83 10.15
CA LEU A 135 -0.03 3.65 10.27
C LEU A 135 1.07 2.92 11.05
N ALA A 136 0.72 2.25 12.15
CA ALA A 136 1.66 1.45 12.93
C ALA A 136 2.25 0.30 12.09
N SER A 137 1.43 -0.41 11.32
CA SER A 137 1.89 -1.47 10.40
C SER A 137 2.83 -0.91 9.32
N ALA A 138 2.50 0.24 8.72
CA ALA A 138 3.35 0.89 7.73
C ALA A 138 4.71 1.34 8.32
N ALA A 139 4.70 1.87 9.55
CA ALA A 139 5.92 2.26 10.26
C ALA A 139 6.84 1.07 10.53
N LEU A 140 6.28 -0.07 10.97
CA LEU A 140 7.05 -1.30 11.21
C LEU A 140 7.63 -1.89 9.92
N ILE A 141 6.90 -1.83 8.81
CA ILE A 141 7.41 -2.27 7.49
C ILE A 141 8.56 -1.38 7.04
N THR A 142 8.46 -0.07 7.30
CA THR A 142 9.53 0.89 7.02
C THR A 142 10.77 0.61 7.85
N LEU A 143 10.58 0.36 9.16
CA LEU A 143 11.66 -0.01 10.07
C LEU A 143 12.34 -1.30 9.61
N CYS A 144 11.56 -2.33 9.23
CA CYS A 144 12.13 -3.57 8.70
C CYS A 144 12.97 -3.33 7.44
N ALA A 145 12.46 -2.55 6.48
CA ALA A 145 13.20 -2.26 5.26
C ALA A 145 14.53 -1.56 5.56
N ALA A 146 14.54 -0.59 6.50
CA ALA A 146 15.75 0.08 6.93
C ALA A 146 16.75 -0.87 7.61
N LEU A 147 16.27 -1.78 8.47
CA LEU A 147 17.11 -2.78 9.14
C LEU A 147 17.72 -3.78 8.15
N LEU A 148 16.98 -4.20 7.12
CA LEU A 148 17.50 -5.07 6.07
C LEU A 148 18.55 -4.36 5.20
N VAL A 149 18.33 -3.09 4.86
CA VAL A 149 19.36 -2.27 4.18
C VAL A 149 20.61 -2.16 5.04
N ALA A 150 20.46 -1.90 6.35
CA ALA A 150 21.61 -1.86 7.27
C ALA A 150 22.32 -3.21 7.39
N HIS A 151 21.58 -4.32 7.47
CA HIS A 151 22.15 -5.67 7.51
C HIS A 151 22.93 -6.00 6.24
N THR A 152 22.36 -5.74 5.06
CA THR A 152 23.05 -5.97 3.77
C THR A 152 24.26 -5.08 3.60
N ALA A 153 24.20 -3.81 4.00
CA ALA A 153 25.36 -2.91 3.98
C ALA A 153 26.48 -3.37 4.93
N ALA A 154 26.12 -3.82 6.14
CA ALA A 154 27.08 -4.35 7.10
C ALA A 154 27.71 -5.66 6.59
N ARG A 155 26.90 -6.58 6.08
CA ARG A 155 27.37 -7.89 5.58
C ARG A 155 28.19 -7.76 4.29
N GLY A 156 27.89 -6.78 3.44
CA GLY A 156 28.63 -6.48 2.22
C GLY A 156 30.05 -5.95 2.46
N GLN A 157 30.39 -5.52 3.68
CA GLN A 157 31.77 -5.21 4.07
C GLN A 157 32.62 -6.46 4.29
N TYR A 158 32.00 -7.62 4.48
CA TYR A 158 32.66 -8.86 4.87
C TYR A 158 32.50 -10.00 3.85
N VAL A 159 31.47 -9.99 3.01
CA VAL A 159 31.14 -11.08 2.09
C VAL A 159 31.24 -10.62 0.64
N GLU A 160 32.21 -11.13 -0.12
CA GLU A 160 32.33 -10.89 -1.56
C GLU A 160 31.16 -11.50 -2.34
N GLY A 161 30.68 -10.79 -3.37
CA GLY A 161 29.58 -11.24 -4.23
C GLY A 161 28.18 -10.93 -3.71
N GLN A 162 28.04 -10.20 -2.60
CA GLN A 162 26.73 -9.73 -2.16
C GLN A 162 26.08 -8.75 -3.15
N PRO A 163 24.74 -8.80 -3.30
CA PRO A 163 24.01 -7.75 -3.99
C PRO A 163 24.27 -6.42 -3.27
N SER A 164 24.83 -5.48 -4.00
CA SER A 164 25.19 -4.14 -3.55
C SER A 164 24.02 -3.41 -2.88
N ALA A 165 24.31 -2.51 -1.94
CA ALA A 165 23.33 -1.77 -1.13
C ALA A 165 22.17 -1.12 -1.92
N TRP A 166 22.36 -0.81 -3.20
CA TRP A 166 21.29 -0.29 -4.07
C TRP A 166 20.19 -1.32 -4.38
N TRP A 167 20.49 -2.62 -4.42
CA TRP A 167 19.48 -3.68 -4.58
C TRP A 167 18.58 -3.78 -3.34
N ALA A 168 19.17 -3.67 -2.14
CA ALA A 168 18.41 -3.63 -0.89
C ALA A 168 17.52 -2.38 -0.81
N ALA A 169 18.00 -1.24 -1.32
CA ALA A 169 17.20 -0.01 -1.41
C ALA A 169 16.02 -0.14 -2.39
N ILE A 170 16.21 -0.81 -3.54
CA ILE A 170 15.12 -1.09 -4.50
C ILE A 170 14.07 -2.02 -3.88
N ILE A 171 14.48 -3.08 -3.19
CA ILE A 171 13.56 -3.98 -2.49
C ILE A 171 12.81 -3.22 -1.38
N GLY A 172 13.51 -2.39 -0.60
CA GLY A 172 12.89 -1.51 0.39
C GLY A 172 11.84 -0.58 -0.21
N LEU A 173 12.15 0.06 -1.34
CA LEU A 173 11.21 0.93 -2.07
C LEU A 173 10.00 0.16 -2.63
N ALA A 174 10.23 -1.03 -3.20
CA ALA A 174 9.17 -1.89 -3.72
C ALA A 174 8.21 -2.38 -2.63
N VAL A 175 8.70 -2.51 -1.40
CA VAL A 175 7.94 -2.96 -0.22
C VAL A 175 7.20 -1.80 0.46
N LEU A 176 7.76 -0.59 0.39
CA LEU A 176 7.19 0.65 0.92
C LEU A 176 6.07 1.23 0.04
N ALA A 177 6.18 1.09 -1.28
CA ALA A 177 5.21 1.68 -2.21
C ALA A 177 3.76 1.17 -2.02
N PRO A 178 3.49 -0.13 -1.80
CA PRO A 178 2.14 -0.65 -1.57
C PRO A 178 1.56 -0.21 -0.22
N THR A 179 2.39 -0.16 0.84
CA THR A 179 1.96 0.23 2.18
C THR A 179 1.70 1.72 2.29
N LEU A 180 2.56 2.56 1.72
CA LEU A 180 2.31 4.01 1.62
C LEU A 180 1.10 4.30 0.72
N GLY A 181 0.94 3.57 -0.39
CA GLY A 181 -0.23 3.66 -1.26
C GLY A 181 -1.53 3.29 -0.53
N ALA A 182 -1.52 2.22 0.25
CA ALA A 182 -2.69 1.79 1.02
C ALA A 182 -2.98 2.74 2.20
N ALA A 183 -1.97 3.26 2.88
CA ALA A 183 -2.11 4.25 3.94
C ALA A 183 -2.69 5.58 3.41
N THR A 184 -2.15 6.11 2.30
CA THR A 184 -2.66 7.35 1.69
C THR A 184 -4.10 7.21 1.19
N LEU A 185 -4.47 6.07 0.62
CA LEU A 185 -5.84 5.80 0.19
C LEU A 185 -6.81 5.70 1.39
N THR A 186 -6.39 5.07 2.48
CA THR A 186 -7.21 4.97 3.71
C THR A 186 -7.37 6.31 4.41
N THR A 187 -6.31 7.12 4.50
CA THR A 187 -6.38 8.48 5.07
C THR A 187 -7.24 9.42 4.21
N ARG A 188 -7.14 9.37 2.88
CA ARG A 188 -8.03 10.14 1.99
C ARG A 188 -9.49 9.73 2.11
N ALA A 189 -9.76 8.43 2.29
CA ALA A 189 -11.12 7.93 2.48
C ALA A 189 -11.71 8.35 3.84
N ALA A 190 -10.87 8.49 4.87
CA ALA A 190 -11.28 8.99 6.18
C ALA A 190 -11.59 10.49 6.13
N LEU A 191 -10.70 11.32 5.58
CA LEU A 191 -10.85 12.78 5.54
C LEU A 191 -12.05 13.27 4.71
N ARG A 192 -12.47 12.53 3.69
CA ARG A 192 -13.65 12.87 2.85
C ARG A 192 -15.00 12.50 3.46
N ARG A 193 -15.03 11.90 4.66
CA ARG A 193 -16.28 11.57 5.36
C ARG A 193 -16.74 12.65 6.33
N ASP A 194 -15.84 13.56 6.73
CA ASP A 194 -16.11 14.63 7.69
C ASP A 194 -16.36 15.99 7.03
N SER A 195 -16.33 16.04 5.69
CA SER A 195 -16.61 17.19 4.82
C SER A 195 -17.90 16.97 4.03
#